data_AF-A0A7K3ZUU5-F1
#
_entry.id   AF-A0A7K3ZUU5-F1
#
_cell.length_a   1.000
_cell.length_b   1.000
_cell.length_c   1.000
_cell.angle_alpha   90.00
_cell.angle_beta   90.00
_cell.angle_gamma   90.00
#
_symmetry.space_group_name_H-M   'P 1'
#
loop_
_entity.id
_entity.type
_entity.pdbx_description
1 polymer ?
#
loop_
_entity_poly.entity_id
_entity_poly.type
_entity_poly.pdbx_seq_one_letter_code
_entity_poly.pdbx_strand_id
1 'polypeptide(L)'
;MIKSGEFFLSGSTGGVIGAVVPWRGAYDGVAPAHIFHYSGTNSLRVGSQNCKIAFIPGDADIAFFPIMTACKPTELGKPHLGEACLENAARKRSCRISDVSWSIAYVVLPLGDLPGPGDSGTPLVQEGKVVGMLLSFNMHTYKGIAISAEMIAEAAKR
;
A
#
# COMPACT_ATOMS: atom_id res chain seq x y z
N MET A 1 -13.90 11.43 -0.85
CA MET A 1 -14.10 9.97 -0.71
C MET A 1 -12.71 9.34 -0.61
N ILE A 2 -12.42 8.63 0.48
CA ILE A 2 -11.10 7.99 0.70
C ILE A 2 -10.96 6.78 -0.22
N LYS A 3 -9.80 6.57 -0.83
CA LYS A 3 -9.53 5.46 -1.73
C LYS A 3 -8.05 5.06 -1.67
N SER A 4 -7.74 3.90 -2.22
CA SER A 4 -6.35 3.49 -2.52
C SER A 4 -5.64 4.57 -3.36
N GLY A 5 -4.37 4.82 -3.04
CA GLY A 5 -3.55 5.86 -3.63
C GLY A 5 -3.58 7.21 -2.90
N GLU A 6 -4.50 7.43 -1.96
CA GLU A 6 -4.53 8.65 -1.14
C GLU A 6 -3.41 8.66 -0.10
N PHE A 7 -2.95 9.87 0.25
CA PHE A 7 -1.93 10.05 1.28
C PHE A 7 -2.51 10.05 2.69
N PHE A 8 -1.68 9.63 3.64
CA PHE A 8 -1.95 9.78 5.07
C PHE A 8 -0.71 10.31 5.79
N LEU A 9 -0.94 10.90 6.97
CA LEU A 9 0.12 11.34 7.87
C LEU A 9 0.09 10.54 9.17
N SER A 10 1.25 10.16 9.69
CA SER A 10 1.42 9.51 10.99
C SER A 10 2.59 10.20 11.71
N GLY A 11 2.30 10.94 12.79
CA GLY A 11 3.31 11.78 13.44
C GLY A 11 3.90 12.82 12.47
N SER A 12 5.22 12.82 12.33
CA SER A 12 5.98 13.69 11.39
C SER A 12 6.25 13.04 10.03
N THR A 13 5.76 11.82 9.80
CA THR A 13 5.92 11.08 8.54
C THR A 13 4.56 10.81 7.90
N GLY A 14 4.55 10.05 6.82
CA GLY A 14 3.34 9.65 6.11
C GLY A 14 3.61 8.56 5.09
N GLY A 15 2.54 8.16 4.42
CA GLY A 15 2.59 7.17 3.37
C GLY A 15 1.35 7.25 2.50
N VAL A 16 1.12 6.17 1.76
CA VAL A 16 -0.01 6.02 0.85
C VAL A 16 -0.88 4.85 1.30
N ILE A 17 -2.19 4.99 1.13
CA ILE A 17 -3.14 3.90 1.33
C ILE A 17 -2.99 2.91 0.17
N GLY A 18 -2.49 1.72 0.44
CA GLY A 18 -2.32 0.68 -0.58
C GLY A 18 -3.65 0.10 -1.05
N ALA A 19 -4.57 -0.15 -0.12
CA ALA A 19 -5.89 -0.69 -0.44
C ALA A 19 -6.95 -0.22 0.57
N VAL A 20 -8.21 -0.29 0.17
CA VAL A 20 -9.38 -0.18 1.04
C VAL A 20 -10.14 -1.51 0.94
N VAL A 21 -10.18 -2.27 2.02
CA VAL A 21 -10.71 -3.64 2.04
C VAL A 21 -11.80 -3.79 3.11
N PRO A 22 -12.78 -4.69 2.90
CA PRO A 22 -13.74 -5.00 3.96
C PRO A 22 -13.04 -5.67 5.14
N TRP A 23 -13.32 -5.22 6.35
CA TRP A 23 -12.81 -5.81 7.58
C TRP A 23 -13.82 -5.62 8.72
N ARG A 24 -14.15 -6.71 9.42
CA ARG A 24 -15.08 -6.73 10.58
C ARG A 24 -16.40 -5.96 10.41
N GLY A 25 -17.01 -6.04 9.23
CA GLY A 25 -18.30 -5.38 8.93
C GLY A 25 -18.19 -3.90 8.56
N ALA A 26 -16.98 -3.36 8.41
CA ALA A 26 -16.69 -2.02 7.92
C ALA A 26 -15.62 -2.08 6.81
N TYR A 27 -15.11 -0.92 6.40
CA TYR A 27 -13.96 -0.81 5.50
C TYR A 27 -12.75 -0.27 6.24
N ASP A 28 -11.61 -0.93 6.01
CA ASP A 28 -10.32 -0.54 6.54
C ASP A 28 -9.40 -0.10 5.42
N GLY A 29 -8.63 0.94 5.70
CA GLY A 29 -7.47 1.29 4.91
C GLY A 29 -6.29 0.39 5.28
N VAL A 30 -5.48 0.07 4.27
CA VAL A 30 -4.29 -0.76 4.38
C VAL A 30 -3.06 0.08 4.08
N ALA A 31 -2.06 0.03 4.96
CA ALA A 31 -0.79 0.72 4.80
C ALA A 31 0.39 -0.14 5.30
N PRO A 32 1.64 0.15 4.94
CA PRO A 32 2.79 -0.54 5.49
C PRO A 32 2.93 -0.32 7.01
N ALA A 33 3.18 -1.38 7.77
CA ALA A 33 3.31 -1.31 9.23
C ALA A 33 4.56 -0.52 9.67
N HIS A 34 5.65 -0.63 8.93
CA HIS A 34 6.92 0.03 9.25
C HIS A 34 6.81 1.56 9.38
N ILE A 35 5.85 2.19 8.70
CA ILE A 35 5.61 3.64 8.80
C ILE A 35 5.22 4.01 10.23
N PHE A 36 4.39 3.19 10.86
CA PHE A 36 3.89 3.45 12.21
C PHE A 36 4.97 3.20 13.26
N HIS A 37 5.76 2.14 13.09
CA HIS A 37 6.95 1.88 13.91
C HIS A 37 7.94 3.04 13.83
N TYR A 38 8.23 3.53 12.62
CA TYR A 38 9.13 4.67 12.43
C TYR A 38 8.57 5.96 13.02
N SER A 39 7.25 6.19 12.90
CA SER A 39 6.58 7.37 13.44
C SER A 39 6.47 7.39 14.97
N GLY A 40 6.64 6.24 15.62
CA GLY A 40 6.45 6.10 17.07
C GLY A 40 5.00 6.29 17.54
N THR A 41 4.02 6.23 16.63
CA THR A 41 2.60 6.40 16.95
C THR A 41 1.70 5.50 16.11
N ASN A 42 0.58 5.11 16.71
CA ASN A 42 -0.49 4.37 16.03
C ASN A 42 -1.61 5.29 15.53
N SER A 43 -1.45 6.60 15.64
CA SER A 43 -2.44 7.59 15.19
C SER A 43 -2.06 8.11 13.81
N LEU A 44 -3.06 8.22 12.93
CA LEU A 44 -2.86 8.74 11.59
C LEU A 44 -4.00 9.68 11.17
N ARG A 45 -3.73 10.53 10.19
CA ARG A 45 -4.71 11.41 9.56
C ARG A 45 -4.82 11.09 8.08
N VAL A 46 -6.03 10.81 7.63
CA VAL A 46 -6.38 10.58 6.22
C VAL A 46 -7.39 11.64 5.79
N GLY A 47 -7.00 12.52 4.87
CA GLY A 47 -7.80 13.71 4.56
C GLY A 47 -8.10 14.52 5.83
N SER A 48 -9.38 14.70 6.15
CA SER A 48 -9.84 15.38 7.38
C SER A 48 -10.11 14.43 8.56
N GLN A 49 -9.99 13.11 8.37
CA GLN A 49 -10.30 12.10 9.38
C GLN A 49 -9.05 11.76 10.20
N ASN A 50 -9.18 11.75 11.52
CA ASN A 50 -8.20 11.14 12.41
C ASN A 50 -8.58 9.67 12.66
N CYS A 51 -7.62 8.77 12.49
CA CYS A 51 -7.77 7.33 12.68
C CYS A 51 -6.71 6.82 13.66
N LYS A 52 -6.90 5.60 14.15
CA LYS A 52 -5.87 4.81 14.82
C LYS A 52 -5.77 3.44 14.16
N ILE A 53 -4.58 2.86 14.17
CA ILE A 53 -4.39 1.48 13.73
C ILE A 53 -5.27 0.56 14.59
N ALA A 54 -6.03 -0.30 13.92
CA ALA A 54 -6.85 -1.32 14.56
C ALA A 54 -6.10 -2.66 14.68
N PHE A 55 -5.27 -3.00 13.68
CA PHE A 55 -4.60 -4.29 13.64
C PHE A 55 -3.29 -4.25 12.83
N ILE A 56 -2.25 -4.94 13.33
CA ILE A 56 -1.00 -5.21 12.63
C ILE A 56 -0.75 -6.72 12.74
N PRO A 57 -0.88 -7.50 11.65
CA PRO A 57 -0.44 -8.90 11.64
C PRO A 57 1.06 -9.01 11.98
N GLY A 58 1.43 -9.94 12.85
CA GLY A 58 2.82 -10.12 13.29
C GLY A 58 3.76 -10.74 12.26
N ASP A 59 3.23 -11.24 11.14
CA ASP A 59 3.93 -11.95 10.07
C ASP A 59 4.01 -11.16 8.76
N ALA A 60 3.54 -9.91 8.73
CA ALA A 60 3.49 -9.09 7.51
C ALA A 60 3.68 -7.60 7.81
N ASP A 61 4.31 -6.88 6.89
CA ASP A 61 4.45 -5.43 6.94
C ASP A 61 3.14 -4.74 6.48
N ILE A 62 2.06 -5.00 7.20
CA ILE A 62 0.71 -4.50 6.93
C ILE A 62 0.12 -3.93 8.22
N ALA A 63 -0.55 -2.80 8.13
CA ALA A 63 -1.40 -2.25 9.17
C ALA A 63 -2.78 -1.90 8.61
N PHE A 64 -3.80 -2.19 9.40
CA PHE A 64 -5.20 -1.90 9.13
C PHE A 64 -5.70 -0.78 10.03
N PHE A 65 -6.46 0.15 9.47
CA PHE A 65 -7.11 1.22 10.22
C PHE A 65 -8.52 1.49 9.68
N PRO A 66 -9.49 1.77 10.55
CA PRO A 66 -10.88 1.92 10.13
C PRO A 66 -11.10 3.22 9.37
N ILE A 67 -11.88 3.15 8.29
CA ILE A 67 -12.36 4.31 7.55
C ILE A 67 -13.83 4.54 7.88
N MET A 68 -14.09 5.59 8.66
CA MET A 68 -15.43 5.94 9.17
C MET A 68 -16.18 6.89 8.23
N THR A 69 -15.54 7.33 7.16
CA THR A 69 -16.11 8.25 6.17
C THR A 69 -16.35 7.54 4.83
N ALA A 70 -16.99 8.23 3.88
CA ALA A 70 -17.23 7.67 2.56
C ALA A 70 -15.91 7.23 1.89
N CYS A 71 -15.82 5.94 1.57
CA CYS A 71 -14.66 5.34 0.92
C CYS A 71 -15.03 4.56 -0.35
N LYS A 72 -14.03 4.34 -1.21
CA LYS A 72 -14.14 3.49 -2.39
C LYS A 72 -13.40 2.18 -2.13
N PRO A 73 -14.10 1.03 -2.09
CA PRO A 73 -13.45 -0.27 -1.99
C PRO A 73 -12.47 -0.51 -3.13
N THR A 74 -11.36 -1.16 -2.83
CA THR A 74 -10.33 -1.49 -3.80
C THR A 74 -10.63 -2.83 -4.44
N GLU A 75 -10.62 -2.87 -5.78
CA GLU A 75 -10.62 -4.13 -6.50
C GLU A 75 -9.20 -4.72 -6.48
N LEU A 76 -9.05 -5.84 -5.75
CA LEU A 76 -7.80 -6.57 -5.64
C LEU A 76 -7.66 -7.56 -6.81
N GLY A 77 -6.46 -7.67 -7.34
CA GLY A 77 -6.09 -8.63 -8.39
C GLY A 77 -4.88 -9.47 -8.00
N LYS A 78 -4.57 -10.49 -8.79
CA LYS A 78 -3.37 -11.29 -8.63
C LYS A 78 -2.21 -10.67 -9.44
N PRO A 79 -1.01 -10.51 -8.87
CA PRO A 79 0.13 -10.01 -9.64
C PRO A 79 0.64 -11.06 -10.63
N HIS A 80 0.99 -10.62 -11.84
CA HIS A 80 1.65 -11.44 -12.85
C HIS A 80 2.86 -10.71 -13.44
N LEU A 81 3.80 -11.47 -13.99
CA LEU A 81 4.99 -10.90 -14.63
C LEU A 81 4.60 -9.97 -15.79
N GLY A 82 5.30 -8.85 -15.91
CA GLY A 82 5.09 -7.89 -16.99
C GLY A 82 4.77 -6.49 -16.51
N GLU A 83 4.16 -5.70 -17.39
CA GLU A 83 3.93 -4.28 -17.17
C GLU A 83 2.95 -4.03 -16.00
N ALA A 84 3.25 -2.99 -15.23
CA ALA A 84 2.45 -2.53 -14.11
C ALA A 84 2.67 -1.01 -13.91
N CYS A 85 1.98 -0.43 -12.94
CA CYS A 85 2.20 0.95 -12.54
C CYS A 85 2.15 1.08 -11.01
N LEU A 86 2.99 1.95 -10.47
CA LEU A 86 2.79 2.50 -9.14
C LEU A 86 1.93 3.75 -9.25
N GLU A 87 0.77 3.78 -8.59
CA GLU A 87 -0.21 4.84 -8.76
C GLU A 87 -0.70 5.39 -7.41
N ASN A 88 -0.46 6.67 -7.17
CA ASN A 88 -0.98 7.40 -6.02
C ASN A 88 -1.56 8.76 -6.44
N ALA A 89 -2.11 9.50 -5.48
CA ALA A 89 -2.82 10.76 -5.73
C ALA A 89 -1.92 11.85 -6.35
N ALA A 90 -0.60 11.78 -6.16
CA ALA A 90 0.32 12.74 -6.77
C ALA A 90 0.69 12.35 -8.20
N ARG A 91 0.91 11.05 -8.46
CA ARG A 91 1.44 10.59 -9.74
C ARG A 91 1.27 9.11 -10.02
N LYS A 92 1.41 8.80 -11.31
CA LYS A 92 1.53 7.45 -11.87
C LYS A 92 2.95 7.24 -12.40
N ARG A 93 3.53 6.08 -12.10
CA ARG A 93 4.86 5.66 -12.59
C ARG A 93 4.74 4.28 -13.20
N SER A 94 5.22 4.13 -14.44
CA SER A 94 5.32 2.82 -15.06
C SER A 94 6.38 1.98 -14.35
N CYS A 95 6.15 0.68 -14.23
CA CYS A 95 7.12 -0.28 -13.71
C CYS A 95 6.85 -1.65 -14.31
N ARG A 96 7.71 -2.63 -14.00
CA ARG A 96 7.53 -4.01 -14.44
C ARG A 96 7.63 -4.97 -13.27
N ILE A 97 6.65 -5.85 -13.12
CA ILE A 97 6.74 -6.99 -12.18
C ILE A 97 7.72 -8.00 -12.78
N SER A 98 8.84 -8.22 -12.09
CA SER A 98 9.93 -9.10 -12.53
C SER A 98 9.88 -10.49 -11.89
N ASP A 99 9.26 -10.60 -10.72
CA ASP A 99 9.12 -11.86 -10.00
C ASP A 99 7.93 -11.78 -9.04
N VAL A 100 7.28 -12.91 -8.79
CA VAL A 100 6.09 -13.02 -7.93
C VAL A 100 6.14 -14.27 -7.07
N SER A 101 5.87 -14.09 -5.79
CA SER A 101 5.51 -15.15 -4.85
C SER A 101 4.09 -14.92 -4.35
N TRP A 102 3.59 -15.83 -3.52
CA TRP A 102 2.28 -15.67 -2.89
C TRP A 102 2.18 -14.38 -2.05
N SER A 103 3.26 -13.97 -1.37
CA SER A 103 3.24 -12.83 -0.45
C SER A 103 3.94 -11.56 -0.97
N ILE A 104 4.82 -11.68 -1.95
CA ILE A 104 5.67 -10.59 -2.43
C ILE A 104 5.66 -10.51 -3.95
N ALA A 105 5.59 -9.30 -4.49
CA ALA A 105 5.90 -9.00 -5.89
C ALA A 105 7.17 -8.12 -5.95
N TYR A 106 8.13 -8.53 -6.76
CA TYR A 106 9.32 -7.75 -7.06
C TYR A 106 9.07 -6.91 -8.31
N VAL A 107 9.35 -5.61 -8.22
CA VAL A 107 9.14 -4.67 -9.31
C VAL A 107 10.46 -4.06 -9.75
N VAL A 108 10.63 -3.85 -11.05
CA VAL A 108 11.73 -3.07 -11.63
C VAL A 108 11.18 -1.69 -11.96
N LEU A 109 11.86 -0.68 -11.45
CA LEU A 109 11.53 0.73 -11.59
C LEU A 109 12.34 1.36 -12.72
N PRO A 110 11.76 2.30 -13.47
CA PRO A 110 12.49 3.05 -14.50
C PRO A 110 13.62 3.88 -13.91
N LEU A 111 14.73 3.97 -14.65
CA LEU A 111 15.86 4.83 -14.31
C LEU A 111 15.40 6.29 -14.26
N GLY A 112 15.81 7.02 -13.22
CA GLY A 112 15.49 8.44 -13.05
C GLY A 112 14.06 8.73 -12.58
N ASP A 113 13.21 7.72 -12.43
CA ASP A 113 11.85 7.89 -11.91
C ASP A 113 11.56 6.94 -10.73
N LEU A 114 12.35 7.13 -9.67
CA LEU A 114 12.27 6.35 -8.44
C LEU A 114 11.22 6.94 -7.47
N PRO A 115 10.57 6.09 -6.65
CA PRO A 115 9.80 6.54 -5.49
C PRO A 115 10.66 7.37 -4.52
N GLY A 116 10.05 8.31 -3.82
CA GLY A 116 10.68 9.14 -2.79
C GLY A 116 10.11 8.87 -1.39
N PRO A 117 10.61 9.60 -0.38
CA PRO A 117 10.03 9.57 0.96
C PRO A 117 8.52 9.86 0.92
N GLY A 118 7.73 9.03 1.60
CA GLY A 118 6.26 9.12 1.61
C GLY A 118 5.55 8.32 0.51
N ASP A 119 6.27 7.71 -0.45
CA ASP A 119 5.66 6.80 -1.43
C ASP A 119 5.43 5.37 -0.88
N SER A 120 5.94 5.04 0.32
CA SER A 120 5.65 3.77 0.97
C SER A 120 4.13 3.59 1.11
N GLY A 121 3.64 2.44 0.68
CA GLY A 121 2.23 2.13 0.57
C GLY A 121 1.62 2.41 -0.81
N THR A 122 2.40 2.92 -1.77
CA THR A 122 1.87 3.21 -3.11
C THR A 122 1.32 1.93 -3.75
N PRO A 123 0.05 1.93 -4.19
CA PRO A 123 -0.56 0.80 -4.88
C PRO A 123 0.21 0.41 -6.13
N LEU A 124 0.49 -0.89 -6.26
CA LEU A 124 0.94 -1.52 -7.50
C LEU A 124 -0.30 -1.96 -8.29
N VAL A 125 -0.47 -1.42 -9.47
CA VAL A 125 -1.66 -1.58 -10.32
C VAL A 125 -1.28 -2.33 -11.59
N GLN A 126 -2.05 -3.38 -11.91
CA GLN A 126 -1.98 -4.13 -13.16
C GLN A 126 -3.40 -4.39 -13.64
N GLU A 127 -3.67 -4.17 -14.93
CA GLU A 127 -5.00 -4.35 -15.55
C GLU A 127 -6.15 -3.62 -14.81
N GLY A 128 -5.85 -2.45 -14.26
CA GLY A 128 -6.83 -1.63 -13.52
C GLY A 128 -7.13 -2.10 -12.10
N LYS A 129 -6.49 -3.16 -11.62
CA LYS A 129 -6.64 -3.70 -10.25
C LYS A 129 -5.40 -3.45 -9.41
N VAL A 130 -5.58 -3.32 -8.10
CA VAL A 130 -4.45 -3.28 -7.18
C VAL A 130 -3.96 -4.71 -6.97
N VAL A 131 -2.73 -5.00 -7.39
CA VAL A 131 -2.09 -6.31 -7.27
C VAL A 131 -1.03 -6.37 -6.18
N GLY A 132 -0.71 -5.23 -5.57
CA GLY A 132 0.17 -5.15 -4.41
C GLY A 132 0.30 -3.73 -3.86
N MET A 133 1.15 -3.59 -2.84
CA MET A 133 1.43 -2.32 -2.17
C MET A 133 2.94 -2.20 -1.97
N LEU A 134 3.54 -1.11 -2.48
CA LEU A 134 4.99 -0.86 -2.37
C LEU A 134 5.40 -0.72 -0.90
N LEU A 135 6.41 -1.48 -0.48
CA LEU A 135 7.00 -1.38 0.86
C LEU A 135 8.30 -0.60 0.83
N SER A 136 9.19 -0.95 -0.12
CA SER A 136 10.53 -0.40 -0.21
C SER A 136 11.09 -0.55 -1.62
N PHE A 137 12.24 0.09 -1.87
CA PHE A 137 13.00 -0.11 -3.08
C PHE A 137 14.49 0.09 -2.83
N ASN A 138 15.30 -0.45 -3.73
CA ASN A 138 16.74 -0.31 -3.73
C ASN A 138 17.18 0.63 -4.84
N MET A 139 17.83 1.74 -4.47
CA MET A 139 18.30 2.77 -5.41
C MET A 139 19.41 2.29 -6.35
N HIS A 140 20.20 1.30 -5.96
CA HIS A 140 21.31 0.79 -6.77
C HIS A 140 20.85 -0.20 -7.84
N THR A 141 19.84 -1.02 -7.52
CA THR A 141 19.33 -2.05 -8.42
C THR A 141 18.02 -1.67 -9.11
N TYR A 142 17.42 -0.54 -8.73
CA TYR A 142 16.11 -0.08 -9.20
C TYR A 142 15.00 -1.12 -8.96
N LYS A 143 15.18 -2.00 -7.97
CA LYS A 143 14.21 -3.02 -7.61
C LYS A 143 13.38 -2.58 -6.41
N GLY A 144 12.07 -2.58 -6.56
CA GLY A 144 11.08 -2.43 -5.50
C GLY A 144 10.58 -3.76 -4.97
N ILE A 145 10.12 -3.75 -3.73
CA ILE A 145 9.43 -4.85 -3.07
C ILE A 145 8.02 -4.36 -2.75
N ALA A 146 7.02 -5.09 -3.22
CA ALA A 146 5.62 -4.87 -2.88
C ALA A 146 5.06 -6.10 -2.17
N ILE A 147 4.23 -5.88 -1.16
CA ILE A 147 3.41 -6.96 -0.60
C ILE A 147 2.27 -7.26 -1.59
N SER A 148 2.02 -8.55 -1.85
CA SER A 148 1.01 -8.96 -2.81
C SER A 148 -0.40 -8.64 -2.30
N ALA A 149 -1.33 -8.37 -3.23
CA ALA A 149 -2.74 -8.25 -2.88
C ALA A 149 -3.35 -9.56 -2.36
N GLU A 150 -2.77 -10.71 -2.71
CA GLU A 150 -3.14 -12.01 -2.13
C GLU A 150 -2.86 -12.04 -0.61
N MET A 151 -1.71 -11.53 -0.17
CA MET A 151 -1.37 -11.41 1.25
C MET A 151 -2.25 -10.39 1.99
N ILE A 152 -2.55 -9.26 1.36
CA ILE A 152 -3.48 -8.26 1.92
C ILE A 152 -4.87 -8.90 2.14
N ALA A 153 -5.38 -9.62 1.14
CA ALA A 153 -6.68 -10.28 1.21
C ALA A 153 -6.70 -11.38 2.28
N GLU A 154 -5.61 -12.12 2.46
CA GLU A 154 -5.52 -13.15 3.51
C GLU A 154 -5.45 -12.52 4.91
N ALA A 155 -4.65 -11.46 5.08
CA ALA A 155 -4.55 -10.77 6.36
C ALA A 155 -5.89 -10.12 6.78
N ALA A 156 -6.69 -9.65 5.82
CA ALA A 156 -8.01 -9.07 6.07
C ALA A 156 -9.08 -10.08 6.53
N LYS A 157 -8.81 -11.39 6.48
CA LYS A 157 -9.73 -12.42 6.99
C LYS A 157 -9.53 -12.71 8.48
N ARG A 158 -8.45 -12.20 9.09
CA ARG A 158 -8.09 -12.38 10.51
C ARG A 158 -8.76 -11.30 11.39
#